data_AF-A0A4U5N5M9-F1
#
_entry.id   AF-A0A4U5N5M9-F1
#
_cell.length_a   1.000
_cell.length_b   1.000
_cell.length_c   1.000
_cell.angle_alpha   90.00
_cell.angle_beta   90.00
_cell.angle_gamma   90.00
#
_symmetry.space_group_name_H-M   'P 1'
#
loop_
_entity.id
_entity.type
_entity.pdbx_description
1 polymer ?
#
loop_
_entity_poly.entity_id
_entity_poly.type
_entity_poly.pdbx_seq_one_letter_code
_entity_poly.pdbx_strand_id
1 'polypeptide(L)'
;MRSHVLNDFALLETLPDQRSPRRFFTSVPSVVREMRQGQNVDPNVVKNVQDMLKKFGVVKNSGMDEFDLDDGQLQEHRMRFFVEFFETPLVAVTHLFFRRESARLLKNFPFERFAREALKMVEDEERRCEKVFDVHSKEAILAEVEKLIWMNLERIKSGFLNMLKANRFEDVDVVLRFCSRCTEATTEIQKMSEKHVRKVGMEAGDGICGPFGIRPSGRGGSRTISTRPSRSFWKRRRIL
;
A
#
# COMPACT_ATOMS: atom_id res chain seq x y z
N MET A 1 1.91 -18.99 22.09
CA MET A 1 1.91 -19.37 20.65
C MET A 1 2.81 -18.41 19.85
N ARG A 2 4.09 -18.37 20.18
CA ARG A 2 5.14 -17.59 19.50
C ARG A 2 6.25 -18.59 19.18
N SER A 3 6.54 -18.86 17.89
CA SER A 3 7.86 -19.37 17.45
C SER A 3 7.97 -19.85 16.00
N HIS A 4 6.91 -19.88 15.17
CA HIS A 4 7.04 -20.50 13.84
C HIS A 4 7.64 -19.64 12.71
N VAL A 5 8.04 -18.38 12.95
CA VAL A 5 8.51 -17.47 11.88
C VAL A 5 9.99 -17.07 12.03
N LEU A 6 10.69 -17.63 13.01
CA LEU A 6 12.13 -17.40 13.21
C LEU A 6 13.00 -18.57 12.71
N ASN A 7 12.40 -19.70 12.32
CA ASN A 7 13.14 -20.91 11.93
C ASN A 7 13.49 -21.00 10.44
N ASP A 8 12.85 -20.21 9.57
CA ASP A 8 13.12 -20.34 8.12
C ASP A 8 14.49 -19.79 7.71
N PHE A 9 15.08 -18.91 8.53
CA PHE A 9 16.44 -18.40 8.28
C PHE A 9 17.52 -19.37 8.75
N ALA A 10 17.28 -20.09 9.86
CA ALA A 10 18.21 -21.08 10.39
C ALA A 10 18.35 -22.31 9.47
N LEU A 11 17.30 -22.64 8.70
CA LEU A 11 17.35 -23.74 7.72
C LEU A 11 18.20 -23.42 6.48
N LEU A 12 18.50 -22.14 6.20
CA LEU A 12 19.45 -21.75 5.15
C LEU A 12 20.91 -21.71 5.65
N GLU A 13 21.14 -21.66 6.96
CA GLU A 13 22.48 -21.62 7.56
C GLU A 13 23.08 -23.01 7.83
N THR A 14 22.30 -24.10 7.82
CA THR A 14 22.76 -25.44 8.23
C THR A 14 22.94 -26.47 7.11
N LEU A 15 23.29 -26.06 5.89
CA LEU A 15 23.69 -27.02 4.84
C LEU A 15 25.22 -27.20 4.80
N PRO A 16 25.74 -28.42 5.09
CA PRO A 16 27.16 -28.70 5.11
C PRO A 16 27.65 -28.97 3.69
N ASP A 17 27.99 -27.90 2.96
CA ASP A 17 28.98 -28.01 1.89
C ASP A 17 29.59 -26.64 1.60
N GLN A 18 30.90 -26.52 1.81
CA GLN A 18 31.69 -25.29 1.70
C GLN A 18 32.16 -25.02 0.25
N ARG A 19 31.80 -25.86 -0.73
CA ARG A 19 32.37 -25.83 -2.10
C ARG A 19 31.36 -25.62 -3.24
N SER A 20 30.10 -25.26 -2.98
CA SER A 20 29.09 -25.10 -4.04
C SER A 20 28.86 -23.64 -4.47
N PRO A 21 28.64 -23.36 -5.78
CA PRO A 21 28.24 -22.04 -6.29
C PRO A 21 27.00 -21.45 -5.60
N ARG A 22 26.20 -22.32 -4.96
CA ARG A 22 24.99 -21.95 -4.20
C ARG A 22 25.28 -21.00 -3.04
N ARG A 23 26.45 -21.06 -2.39
CA ARG A 23 26.80 -20.13 -1.30
C ARG A 23 26.99 -18.69 -1.77
N PHE A 24 27.51 -18.51 -2.99
CA PHE A 24 27.71 -17.18 -3.55
C PHE A 24 26.39 -16.42 -3.66
N PHE A 25 25.34 -17.08 -4.16
CA PHE A 25 24.00 -16.49 -4.29
C PHE A 25 23.32 -16.25 -2.93
N THR A 26 23.54 -17.13 -1.93
CA THR A 26 23.03 -16.90 -0.56
C THR A 26 23.68 -15.71 0.15
N SER A 27 24.79 -15.17 -0.36
CA SER A 27 25.46 -14.00 0.22
C SER A 27 24.87 -12.67 -0.26
N VAL A 28 24.17 -12.63 -1.40
CA VAL A 28 23.57 -11.40 -1.94
C VAL A 28 22.56 -10.77 -0.98
N PRO A 29 21.63 -11.52 -0.34
CA PRO A 29 20.74 -10.92 0.66
C PRO A 29 21.49 -10.30 1.85
N SER A 30 22.68 -10.81 2.21
CA SER A 30 23.54 -10.23 3.24
C SER A 30 24.17 -8.91 2.77
N VAL A 31 24.67 -8.87 1.54
CA VAL A 31 25.18 -7.63 0.92
C VAL A 31 24.09 -6.56 0.85
N VAL A 32 22.87 -6.93 0.45
CA VAL A 32 21.74 -5.99 0.40
C VAL A 32 21.36 -5.49 1.80
N ARG A 33 21.47 -6.35 2.82
CA ARG A 33 21.27 -5.95 4.22
C ARG A 33 22.32 -4.94 4.67
N GLU A 34 23.59 -5.14 4.33
CA GLU A 34 24.69 -4.21 4.61
C GLU A 34 24.46 -2.85 3.92
N MET A 35 24.00 -2.86 2.67
CA MET A 35 23.59 -1.64 1.94
C MET A 35 22.41 -0.90 2.61
N ARG A 36 21.50 -1.62 3.28
CA ARG A 36 20.41 -1.01 4.07
C ARG A 36 20.90 -0.40 5.38
N GLN A 37 22.00 -0.92 5.94
CA GLN A 37 22.65 -0.38 7.13
C GLN A 37 23.56 0.82 6.83
N GLY A 38 23.63 1.26 5.57
CA GLY A 38 24.45 2.39 5.15
C GLY A 38 25.92 2.04 4.92
N GLN A 39 26.27 0.76 4.83
CA GLN A 39 27.62 0.38 4.41
C GLN A 39 27.81 0.70 2.92
N ASN A 40 28.97 1.25 2.59
CA ASN A 40 29.33 1.60 1.21
C ASN A 40 29.80 0.33 0.49
N VAL A 41 28.85 -0.42 -0.06
CA VAL A 41 29.12 -1.59 -0.90
C VAL A 41 28.97 -1.20 -2.35
N ASP A 42 29.92 -1.61 -3.20
CA ASP A 42 29.87 -1.35 -4.64
C ASP A 42 28.63 -2.01 -5.28
N PRO A 43 27.69 -1.22 -5.84
CA PRO A 43 26.51 -1.73 -6.54
C PRO A 43 26.84 -2.71 -7.67
N ASN A 44 28.03 -2.62 -8.26
CA ASN A 44 28.44 -3.47 -9.37
C ASN A 44 28.57 -4.94 -8.94
N VAL A 45 28.82 -5.23 -7.66
CA VAL A 45 28.89 -6.61 -7.17
C VAL A 45 27.57 -7.33 -7.45
N VAL A 46 26.45 -6.72 -7.04
CA VAL A 46 25.11 -7.31 -7.21
C VAL A 46 24.70 -7.33 -8.69
N LYS A 47 25.08 -6.32 -9.48
CA LYS A 47 24.85 -6.32 -10.94
C LYS A 47 25.59 -7.46 -11.64
N ASN A 48 26.86 -7.64 -11.33
CA ASN A 48 27.67 -8.71 -11.90
C ASN A 48 27.10 -10.09 -11.54
N VAL A 49 26.57 -10.27 -10.33
CA VAL A 49 25.88 -11.50 -9.94
C VAL A 49 24.62 -11.72 -10.78
N GLN A 50 23.79 -10.68 -10.97
CA GLN A 50 22.58 -10.76 -11.81
C GLN A 50 22.92 -11.11 -13.27
N ASP A 51 23.92 -10.44 -13.84
CA ASP A 51 24.39 -10.70 -15.20
C ASP A 51 24.96 -12.11 -15.34
N MET A 52 25.73 -12.57 -14.35
CA MET A 52 26.30 -13.91 -14.34
C MET A 52 25.20 -14.96 -14.27
N LEU A 53 24.17 -14.78 -13.45
CA LEU A 53 23.04 -15.70 -13.34
C LEU A 53 22.20 -15.74 -14.61
N LYS A 54 21.95 -14.60 -15.25
CA LYS A 54 21.18 -14.54 -16.49
C LYS A 54 21.94 -15.08 -17.69
N LYS A 55 23.28 -15.02 -17.69
CA LYS A 55 24.14 -15.53 -18.77
C LYS A 55 24.54 -16.99 -18.60
N PHE A 56 24.85 -17.40 -17.38
CA PHE A 56 25.45 -18.71 -17.07
C PHE A 56 24.59 -19.57 -16.15
N GLY A 57 23.36 -19.15 -15.83
CA GLY A 57 22.39 -19.93 -15.06
C GLY A 57 21.89 -21.12 -15.87
N VAL A 58 22.77 -22.06 -16.16
CA VAL A 58 22.46 -23.26 -16.94
C VAL A 58 22.69 -24.50 -16.10
N VAL A 59 21.83 -25.46 -16.40
CA VAL A 59 21.42 -26.60 -15.64
C VAL A 59 22.49 -27.69 -15.66
N LYS A 60 23.02 -28.07 -14.49
CA LYS A 60 23.71 -29.37 -14.32
C LYS A 60 22.78 -30.48 -13.80
N ASN A 61 21.50 -30.18 -13.58
CA ASN A 61 20.59 -31.06 -12.83
C ASN A 61 19.44 -31.69 -13.66
N SER A 62 19.31 -31.45 -14.97
CA SER A 62 18.20 -31.96 -15.80
C SER A 62 18.57 -33.10 -16.74
N GLY A 63 19.86 -33.47 -16.86
CA GLY A 63 20.29 -34.53 -17.78
C GLY A 63 20.06 -34.19 -19.27
N MET A 64 19.81 -32.93 -19.60
CA MET A 64 19.79 -32.41 -20.97
C MET A 64 21.02 -31.51 -21.15
N ASP A 65 21.81 -31.78 -22.19
CA ASP A 65 22.96 -30.97 -22.53
C ASP A 65 22.48 -29.66 -23.18
N GLU A 66 23.21 -28.56 -22.97
CA GLU A 66 22.89 -27.21 -23.49
C GLU A 66 22.69 -27.17 -25.01
N PHE A 67 23.14 -28.20 -25.72
CA PHE A 67 23.04 -28.38 -27.17
C PHE A 67 21.66 -28.82 -27.67
N ASP A 68 20.77 -29.30 -26.79
CA ASP A 68 19.45 -29.83 -27.18
C ASP A 68 18.32 -28.78 -27.10
N LEU A 69 18.59 -27.60 -26.55
CA LEU A 69 17.60 -26.55 -26.33
C LEU A 69 17.71 -25.46 -27.41
N ASP A 70 16.57 -24.96 -27.89
CA ASP A 70 16.56 -23.74 -28.68
C ASP A 70 16.86 -22.50 -27.83
N ASP A 71 17.21 -21.38 -28.48
CA ASP A 71 17.58 -20.13 -27.79
C ASP A 71 16.49 -19.61 -26.84
N GLY A 72 15.21 -19.85 -27.16
CA GLY A 72 14.06 -19.42 -26.35
C GLY A 72 13.90 -20.26 -25.10
N GLN A 73 14.01 -21.58 -25.23
CA GLN A 73 13.98 -22.52 -24.11
C GLN A 73 15.16 -22.29 -23.16
N LEU A 74 16.35 -22.05 -23.70
CA LEU A 74 17.54 -21.75 -22.91
C LEU A 74 17.37 -20.45 -22.12
N GLN A 75 16.79 -19.42 -22.74
CA GLN A 75 16.47 -18.16 -22.06
C GLN A 75 15.43 -18.35 -20.94
N GLU A 76 14.36 -19.10 -21.19
CA GLU A 76 13.35 -19.40 -20.17
C GLU A 76 13.96 -20.14 -18.98
N HIS A 77 14.80 -21.14 -19.24
CA HIS A 77 15.49 -21.89 -18.19
C HIS A 77 16.42 -21.00 -17.35
N ARG A 78 17.21 -20.12 -17.98
CA ARG A 78 18.07 -19.15 -17.29
C ARG A 78 17.25 -18.20 -16.42
N MET A 79 16.10 -17.75 -16.90
CA MET A 79 15.19 -16.90 -16.13
C MET A 79 14.58 -17.64 -14.94
N ARG A 80 14.16 -18.90 -15.09
CA ARG A 80 13.68 -19.72 -13.96
C ARG A 80 14.77 -19.89 -12.90
N PHE A 81 16.00 -20.18 -13.32
CA PHE A 81 17.14 -20.31 -12.42
C PHE A 81 17.43 -18.99 -11.68
N PHE A 82 17.39 -17.87 -12.38
CA PHE A 82 17.53 -16.53 -11.79
C PHE A 82 16.47 -16.27 -10.71
N VAL A 83 15.20 -16.54 -11.02
CA VAL A 83 14.09 -16.33 -10.08
C VAL A 83 14.23 -17.21 -8.83
N GLU A 84 14.63 -18.48 -9.00
CA GLU A 84 14.77 -19.44 -7.89
C GLU A 84 15.92 -19.08 -6.96
N PHE A 85 17.10 -18.76 -7.50
CA PHE A 85 18.33 -18.63 -6.71
C PHE A 85 18.67 -17.20 -6.30
N PHE A 86 18.11 -16.18 -6.96
CA PHE A 86 18.39 -14.78 -6.67
C PHE A 86 17.15 -14.04 -6.18
N GLU A 87 16.10 -14.03 -6.99
CA GLU A 87 14.95 -13.16 -6.74
C GLU A 87 14.11 -13.64 -5.56
N THR A 88 13.77 -14.93 -5.52
CA THR A 88 12.94 -15.50 -4.45
C THR A 88 13.58 -15.30 -3.05
N PRO A 89 14.87 -15.61 -2.84
CA PRO A 89 15.54 -15.31 -1.57
C PRO A 89 15.58 -13.81 -1.27
N LEU A 90 15.88 -12.97 -2.26
CA LEU A 90 15.97 -11.52 -2.10
C LEU A 90 14.64 -10.91 -1.67
N VAL A 91 13.54 -11.29 -2.33
CA VAL A 91 12.18 -10.87 -2.00
C VAL A 91 11.81 -11.33 -0.59
N ALA A 92 12.10 -12.58 -0.23
CA ALA A 92 11.82 -13.11 1.11
C ALA A 92 12.55 -12.33 2.22
N VAL A 93 13.84 -12.00 2.02
CA VAL A 93 14.60 -11.19 2.98
C VAL A 93 14.08 -9.76 3.05
N THR A 94 13.66 -9.20 1.91
CA THR A 94 13.09 -7.86 1.81
C THR A 94 11.74 -7.75 2.52
N HIS A 95 10.86 -8.71 2.32
CA HIS A 95 9.59 -8.82 3.04
C HIS A 95 9.81 -8.89 4.55
N LEU A 96 10.73 -9.75 5.02
CA LEU A 96 11.06 -9.86 6.44
C LEU A 96 11.62 -8.56 7.03
N PHE A 97 12.46 -7.86 6.26
CA PHE A 97 12.98 -6.55 6.65
C PHE A 97 11.84 -5.55 6.85
N PHE A 98 10.99 -5.36 5.84
CA PHE A 98 9.88 -4.42 5.92
C PHE A 98 8.89 -4.75 7.04
N ARG A 99 8.58 -6.03 7.25
CA ARG A 99 7.72 -6.49 8.34
C ARG A 99 8.31 -6.20 9.72
N ARG A 100 9.60 -6.45 9.91
CA ARG A 100 10.28 -6.17 11.20
C ARG A 100 10.39 -4.68 11.45
N GLU A 101 10.77 -3.93 10.42
CA GLU A 101 11.02 -2.49 10.54
C GLU A 101 9.72 -1.72 10.75
N SER A 102 8.66 -2.05 10.03
CA SER A 102 7.33 -1.46 10.27
C SER A 102 6.80 -1.76 11.66
N ALA A 103 6.94 -3.00 12.15
CA ALA A 103 6.56 -3.35 13.52
C ALA A 103 7.39 -2.58 14.57
N ARG A 104 8.69 -2.37 14.31
CA ARG A 104 9.58 -1.57 15.16
C ARG A 104 9.14 -0.11 15.19
N LEU A 105 8.87 0.49 14.04
CA LEU A 105 8.43 1.88 13.92
C LEU A 105 7.07 2.10 14.61
N LEU A 106 6.09 1.22 14.37
CA LEU A 106 4.76 1.30 14.98
C LEU A 106 4.79 1.14 16.52
N LYS A 107 5.76 0.37 17.05
CA LYS A 107 5.91 0.20 18.49
C LYS A 107 6.49 1.44 19.16
N ASN A 108 7.42 2.13 18.48
CA ASN A 108 8.23 3.18 19.09
C ASN A 108 7.70 4.59 18.82
N PHE A 109 6.89 4.76 17.79
CA PHE A 109 6.49 6.08 17.30
C PHE A 109 4.98 6.19 17.11
N PRO A 110 4.41 7.39 17.30
CA PRO A 110 3.04 7.68 16.91
C PRO A 110 2.90 7.56 15.39
N PHE A 111 1.65 7.39 14.93
CA PHE A 111 1.37 7.04 13.53
C PHE A 111 1.93 8.07 12.52
N GLU A 112 1.93 9.34 12.84
CA GLU A 112 2.39 10.42 11.96
C GLU A 112 3.90 10.36 11.74
N ARG A 113 4.65 10.06 12.81
CA ARG A 113 6.09 9.82 12.71
C ARG A 113 6.38 8.49 12.02
N PHE A 114 5.59 7.46 12.28
CA PHE A 114 5.66 6.20 11.52
C PHE A 114 5.52 6.44 10.01
N ALA A 115 4.52 7.22 9.56
CA ALA A 115 4.27 7.46 8.16
C ALA A 115 5.44 8.17 7.47
N ARG A 116 6.06 9.16 8.13
CA ARG A 116 7.27 9.84 7.61
C ARG A 116 8.46 8.90 7.49
N GLU A 117 8.74 8.10 8.52
CA GLU A 117 9.86 7.16 8.49
C GLU A 117 9.62 6.03 7.48
N ALA A 118 8.38 5.56 7.35
CA ALA A 118 7.99 4.55 6.37
C ALA A 118 8.12 5.07 4.94
N LEU A 119 7.68 6.31 4.66
CA LEU A 119 7.84 6.94 3.35
C LEU A 119 9.33 7.06 2.99
N LYS A 120 10.15 7.59 3.90
CA LYS A 120 11.60 7.71 3.68
C LYS A 120 12.24 6.34 3.41
N MET A 121 11.89 5.34 4.20
CA MET A 121 12.37 3.97 4.02
C MET A 121 12.01 3.40 2.64
N VAL A 122 10.79 3.66 2.16
CA VAL A 122 10.33 3.24 0.83
C VAL A 122 11.09 3.98 -0.27
N GLU A 123 11.24 5.31 -0.18
CA GLU A 123 11.99 6.11 -1.15
C GLU A 123 13.48 5.71 -1.22
N ASP A 124 14.06 5.37 -0.06
CA ASP A 124 15.44 4.87 0.02
C ASP A 124 15.58 3.48 -0.62
N GLU A 125 14.57 2.60 -0.49
CA GLU A 125 14.54 1.32 -1.18
C GLU A 125 14.32 1.49 -2.69
N GLU A 126 13.38 2.34 -3.13
CA GLU A 126 13.14 2.66 -4.55
C GLU A 126 14.46 3.11 -5.23
N ARG A 127 15.17 4.06 -4.60
CA ARG A 127 16.46 4.57 -5.09
C ARG A 127 17.56 3.50 -5.09
N ARG A 128 17.55 2.58 -4.13
CA ARG A 128 18.48 1.44 -4.10
C ARG A 128 18.19 0.50 -5.25
N CYS A 129 16.93 0.16 -5.47
CA CYS A 129 16.54 -0.73 -6.55
C CYS A 129 16.94 -0.20 -7.92
N GLU A 130 16.75 1.10 -8.18
CA GLU A 130 17.18 1.73 -9.43
C GLU A 130 18.68 1.64 -9.69
N LYS A 131 19.49 1.67 -8.63
CA LYS A 131 20.95 1.64 -8.75
C LYS A 131 21.51 0.24 -8.87
N VAL A 132 20.85 -0.76 -8.29
CA VAL A 132 21.44 -2.08 -7.99
C VAL A 132 20.78 -3.20 -8.79
N PHE A 133 19.45 -3.14 -8.96
CA PHE A 133 18.66 -4.25 -9.49
C PHE A 133 18.19 -3.99 -10.91
N ASP A 134 17.96 -5.07 -11.65
CA ASP A 134 17.31 -5.02 -12.93
C ASP A 134 15.80 -4.75 -12.80
N VAL A 135 15.13 -4.47 -13.93
CA VAL A 135 13.71 -4.13 -13.95
C VAL A 135 12.84 -5.23 -13.32
N HIS A 136 13.14 -6.51 -13.60
CA HIS A 136 12.34 -7.63 -13.10
C HIS A 136 12.44 -7.74 -11.57
N SER A 137 13.66 -7.77 -11.02
CA SER A 137 13.86 -7.81 -9.56
C SER A 137 13.34 -6.55 -8.86
N LYS A 138 13.43 -5.38 -9.52
CA LYS A 138 12.87 -4.12 -9.00
C LYS A 138 11.36 -4.24 -8.82
N GLU A 139 10.64 -4.70 -9.84
CA GLU A 139 9.18 -4.87 -9.77
C GLU A 139 8.78 -5.83 -8.64
N ALA A 140 9.48 -6.95 -8.49
CA ALA A 140 9.22 -7.90 -7.41
C ALA A 140 9.45 -7.31 -6.01
N ILE A 141 10.47 -6.46 -5.84
CA ILE A 141 10.73 -5.75 -4.58
C ILE A 141 9.67 -4.68 -4.31
N LEU A 142 9.26 -3.92 -5.33
CA LEU A 142 8.23 -2.89 -5.18
C LEU A 142 6.86 -3.50 -4.85
N ALA A 143 6.56 -4.70 -5.35
CA ALA A 143 5.37 -5.43 -4.93
C ALA A 143 5.36 -5.75 -3.42
N GLU A 144 6.52 -5.97 -2.79
CA GLU A 144 6.59 -6.13 -1.33
C GLU A 144 6.35 -4.82 -0.57
N VAL A 145 6.73 -3.68 -1.16
CA VAL A 145 6.39 -2.35 -0.63
C VAL A 145 4.87 -2.13 -0.65
N GLU A 146 4.22 -2.48 -1.76
CA GLU A 146 2.75 -2.40 -1.87
C GLU A 146 2.05 -3.27 -0.81
N LYS A 147 2.51 -4.51 -0.63
CA LYS A 147 2.00 -5.41 0.42
C LYS A 147 2.16 -4.80 1.81
N LEU A 148 3.29 -4.14 2.10
CA LEU A 148 3.49 -3.45 3.38
C LEU A 148 2.44 -2.37 3.62
N ILE A 149 2.17 -1.55 2.60
CA ILE A 149 1.15 -0.48 2.67
C ILE A 149 -0.22 -1.11 2.90
N TRP A 150 -0.56 -2.15 2.13
CA TRP A 150 -1.83 -2.84 2.21
C TRP A 150 -2.07 -3.47 3.60
N MET A 151 -1.07 -4.15 4.15
CA MET A 151 -1.15 -4.75 5.50
C MET A 151 -1.41 -3.73 6.61
N ASN A 152 -1.01 -2.47 6.41
CA ASN A 152 -1.17 -1.40 7.38
C ASN A 152 -2.34 -0.46 7.05
N LEU A 153 -3.14 -0.76 6.02
CA LEU A 153 -4.15 0.15 5.48
C LEU A 153 -5.16 0.63 6.53
N GLU A 154 -5.65 -0.25 7.40
CA GLU A 154 -6.62 0.15 8.43
C GLU A 154 -6.04 1.14 9.47
N ARG A 155 -4.75 1.00 9.80
CA ARG A 155 -4.03 1.97 10.63
C ARG A 155 -3.84 3.29 9.90
N ILE A 156 -3.55 3.21 8.60
CA ILE A 156 -3.40 4.38 7.74
C ILE A 156 -4.71 5.16 7.66
N LYS A 157 -5.84 4.49 7.40
CA LYS A 157 -7.17 5.09 7.35
C LYS A 157 -7.54 5.82 8.65
N SER A 158 -7.34 5.17 9.79
CA SER A 158 -7.65 5.77 11.10
C SER A 158 -6.72 6.94 11.43
N GLY A 159 -5.42 6.82 11.19
CA GLY A 159 -4.45 7.90 11.36
C GLY A 159 -4.75 9.09 10.46
N PHE A 160 -5.02 8.85 9.18
CA PHE A 160 -5.38 9.87 8.19
C PHE A 160 -6.61 10.68 8.60
N LEU A 161 -7.68 10.02 9.04
CA LEU A 161 -8.90 10.72 9.47
C LEU A 161 -8.65 11.59 10.71
N ASN A 162 -7.81 11.15 11.64
CA ASN A 162 -7.44 11.96 12.81
C ASN A 162 -6.64 13.21 12.40
N MET A 163 -5.72 13.08 11.43
CA MET A 163 -4.98 14.22 10.90
C MET A 163 -5.87 15.24 10.20
N LEU A 164 -6.85 14.77 9.41
CA LEU A 164 -7.84 15.64 8.76
C LEU A 164 -8.65 16.44 9.79
N LYS A 165 -9.16 15.78 10.83
CA LYS A 165 -9.90 16.44 11.91
C LYS A 165 -9.06 17.45 12.69
N ALA A 166 -7.76 17.22 12.80
CA ALA A 166 -6.82 18.10 13.48
C ALA A 166 -6.22 19.19 12.56
N ASN A 167 -6.65 19.27 11.29
CA ASN A 167 -6.11 20.20 10.28
C ASN A 167 -4.59 20.08 10.07
N ARG A 168 -4.01 18.89 10.25
CA ARG A 168 -2.57 18.63 10.10
C ARG A 168 -2.21 18.28 8.65
N PHE A 169 -2.40 19.22 7.74
CA PHE A 169 -2.28 18.97 6.29
C PHE A 169 -0.88 18.54 5.83
N GLU A 170 0.18 18.94 6.52
CA GLU A 170 1.54 18.48 6.23
C GLU A 170 1.71 16.97 6.45
N ASP A 171 1.11 16.43 7.52
CA ASP A 171 1.15 14.99 7.78
C ASP A 171 0.24 14.21 6.83
N VAL A 172 -0.88 14.83 6.44
CA VAL A 172 -1.79 14.29 5.41
C VAL A 172 -1.07 14.14 4.07
N ASP A 173 -0.28 15.12 3.64
CA ASP A 173 0.52 15.05 2.40
C ASP A 173 1.51 13.87 2.43
N VAL A 174 2.21 13.67 3.55
CA VAL A 174 3.11 12.52 3.74
C VAL A 174 2.36 11.21 3.59
N VAL A 175 1.19 11.07 4.22
CA VAL A 175 0.38 9.85 4.12
C VAL A 175 -0.11 9.64 2.69
N LEU A 176 -0.51 10.68 1.96
CA LEU A 176 -0.93 10.58 0.57
C LEU A 176 0.21 10.12 -0.34
N ARG A 177 1.41 10.69 -0.18
CA ARG A 177 2.62 10.23 -0.90
C ARG A 177 2.97 8.79 -0.55
N PHE A 178 2.81 8.39 0.69
CA PHE A 178 3.04 7.00 1.08
C PHE A 178 2.02 6.05 0.43
N CYS A 179 0.73 6.41 0.43
CA CYS A 179 -0.33 5.61 -0.18
C CYS A 179 -0.27 5.58 -1.71
N SER A 180 0.31 6.59 -2.37
CA SER A 180 0.35 6.67 -3.83
C SER A 180 1.11 5.52 -4.50
N ARG A 181 1.93 4.78 -3.73
CA ARG A 181 2.62 3.57 -4.19
C ARG A 181 1.70 2.36 -4.32
N CYS A 182 0.54 2.35 -3.69
CA CYS A 182 -0.43 1.25 -3.75
C CYS A 182 -1.77 1.79 -4.27
N THR A 183 -2.22 1.26 -5.41
CA THR A 183 -3.42 1.75 -6.09
C THR A 183 -4.66 1.60 -5.21
N GLU A 184 -4.80 0.45 -4.55
CA GLU A 184 -5.89 0.11 -3.65
C GLU A 184 -5.92 1.06 -2.45
N ALA A 185 -4.77 1.31 -1.82
CA ALA A 185 -4.66 2.25 -0.71
C ALA A 185 -5.09 3.66 -1.14
N THR A 186 -4.65 4.09 -2.33
CA THR A 186 -5.00 5.41 -2.88
C THR A 186 -6.51 5.55 -3.08
N THR A 187 -7.17 4.54 -3.68
CA THR A 187 -8.62 4.59 -3.91
C THR A 187 -9.41 4.66 -2.60
N GLU A 188 -8.97 3.97 -1.56
CA GLU A 188 -9.64 3.99 -0.26
C GLU A 188 -9.48 5.33 0.46
N ILE A 189 -8.29 5.92 0.39
CA ILE A 189 -8.04 7.24 0.98
C ILE A 189 -8.82 8.35 0.24
N GLN A 190 -8.92 8.27 -1.08
CA GLN A 190 -9.76 9.18 -1.88
C GLN A 190 -11.23 9.13 -1.43
N LYS A 191 -11.84 7.93 -1.35
CA LYS A 191 -13.22 7.78 -0.85
C LYS A 191 -13.41 8.36 0.56
N MET A 192 -12.42 8.19 1.44
CA MET A 192 -12.48 8.76 2.79
C MET A 192 -12.41 10.28 2.78
N SER A 193 -11.54 10.85 1.96
CA SER A 193 -11.41 12.31 1.80
C SER A 193 -12.71 12.94 1.30
N GLU A 194 -13.36 12.35 0.29
CA GLU A 194 -14.64 12.81 -0.24
C GLU A 194 -15.75 12.80 0.82
N LYS A 195 -15.84 11.71 1.59
CA LYS A 195 -16.80 11.59 2.69
C LYS A 195 -16.55 12.64 3.76
N HIS A 196 -15.29 12.91 4.10
CA HIS A 196 -14.94 13.93 5.08
C HIS A 196 -15.31 15.33 4.61
N VAL A 197 -14.94 15.71 3.38
CA VAL A 197 -15.27 17.01 2.79
C VAL A 197 -16.78 17.20 2.72
N ARG A 198 -17.54 16.19 2.26
CA ARG A 198 -19.02 16.25 2.23
C ARG A 198 -19.60 16.48 3.63
N LYS A 199 -19.09 15.77 4.64
CA LYS A 199 -19.55 15.91 6.03
C LYS A 199 -19.27 17.30 6.59
N VAL A 200 -18.05 17.81 6.43
CA VAL A 200 -17.66 19.15 6.89
C VAL A 200 -18.49 20.22 6.17
N GLY A 201 -18.76 20.06 4.88
CA GLY A 201 -19.61 20.96 4.11
C GLY A 201 -21.07 20.99 4.59
N MET A 202 -21.64 19.82 4.94
CA MET A 202 -22.99 19.73 5.53
C MET A 202 -23.05 20.41 6.91
N GLU A 203 -22.10 20.13 7.79
CA GLU A 203 -22.03 20.74 9.13
C GLU A 203 -21.88 22.27 9.06
N ALA A 204 -21.09 22.78 8.10
CA ALA A 204 -20.97 24.21 7.87
C ALA A 204 -22.27 24.82 7.31
N GLY A 205 -22.95 24.14 6.39
CA GLY A 205 -24.22 24.58 5.82
C GLY A 205 -25.35 24.64 6.85
N ASP A 206 -25.46 23.64 7.71
CA ASP A 206 -26.44 23.60 8.81
C ASP A 206 -26.16 24.69 9.85
N GLY A 207 -24.89 25.00 10.12
CA GLY A 207 -24.49 26.11 10.98
C GLY A 207 -24.85 27.49 10.43
N ILE A 208 -24.85 27.67 9.11
CA ILE A 208 -25.31 28.89 8.43
C ILE A 208 -26.85 28.95 8.41
N CYS A 209 -27.53 27.80 8.45
CA CYS A 209 -29.00 27.68 8.44
C CYS A 209 -29.65 27.68 9.85
N GLY A 210 -28.95 28.23 10.87
CA GLY A 210 -29.51 28.51 12.20
C GLY A 210 -30.62 29.59 12.17
N PRO A 211 -31.41 29.76 13.25
CA PRO A 211 -32.85 30.08 13.28
C PRO A 211 -33.32 31.45 12.77
N PHE A 212 -32.50 32.20 12.03
CA PHE A 212 -32.91 33.39 11.29
C PHE A 212 -33.34 33.07 9.86
N GLY A 213 -34.11 31.98 9.71
CA GLY A 213 -34.95 31.79 8.54
C GLY A 213 -35.99 32.91 8.52
N ILE A 214 -35.75 33.93 7.69
CA ILE A 214 -36.72 34.95 7.35
C ILE A 214 -37.98 34.23 6.85
N ARG A 215 -38.99 34.08 7.71
CA ARG A 215 -40.33 33.73 7.28
C ARG A 215 -40.83 34.88 6.43
N PRO A 216 -41.30 34.67 5.18
CA PRO A 216 -41.99 35.72 4.47
C PRO A 216 -43.27 36.03 5.26
N SER A 217 -43.31 37.23 5.84
CA SER A 217 -44.48 37.77 6.51
C SER A 217 -45.58 38.01 5.47
N GLY A 218 -46.44 37.02 5.27
CA GLY A 218 -47.69 37.18 4.53
C GLY A 218 -48.65 38.07 5.30
N ARG A 219 -48.51 39.39 5.17
CA ARG A 219 -49.61 40.34 5.42
C ARG A 219 -50.58 40.24 4.24
N GLY A 220 -51.74 39.63 4.47
CA GLY A 220 -52.90 39.69 3.58
C GLY A 220 -54.15 39.91 4.41
N GLY A 221 -54.61 41.16 4.45
CA GLY A 221 -55.64 41.63 5.37
C GLY A 221 -57.02 41.03 5.14
N SER A 222 -57.79 41.01 6.23
CA SER A 222 -59.21 40.74 6.27
C SER A 222 -60.00 41.59 5.27
N ARG A 223 -60.84 40.94 4.46
CA ARG A 223 -62.12 41.52 4.03
C ARG A 223 -63.22 40.52 4.30
N THR A 224 -63.96 40.80 5.36
CA THR A 224 -65.32 40.32 5.59
C THR A 224 -66.23 40.83 4.48
N ILE A 225 -66.92 39.93 3.78
CA ILE A 225 -68.16 40.28 3.09
C ILE A 225 -69.23 39.31 3.59
N SER A 226 -70.13 39.86 4.39
CA SER A 226 -71.39 39.25 4.78
C SER A 226 -72.34 39.23 3.59
N THR A 227 -72.96 38.09 3.30
CA THR A 227 -74.36 38.03 2.83
C THR A 227 -75.01 36.73 3.30
N ARG A 228 -76.31 36.85 3.56
CA ARG A 228 -77.21 36.03 4.40
C ARG A 228 -77.47 34.59 3.92
N PRO A 229 -78.00 33.73 4.81
CA PRO A 229 -78.37 32.35 4.50
C PRO A 229 -79.76 32.26 3.86
N SER A 230 -79.95 31.29 2.95
CA SER A 230 -81.29 30.84 2.55
C SER A 230 -81.33 29.31 2.45
N ARG A 231 -82.36 28.77 3.10
CA ARG A 231 -82.83 27.38 3.12
C ARG A 231 -83.00 26.88 1.67
N SER A 232 -82.95 25.61 1.31
CA SER A 232 -83.60 24.45 1.91
C SER A 232 -83.31 23.21 1.03
N PHE A 233 -83.50 22.03 1.63
CA PHE A 233 -84.24 20.89 1.09
C PHE A 233 -83.53 19.75 0.29
N TRP A 234 -83.46 18.59 0.98
CA TRP A 234 -83.61 17.17 0.53
C TRP A 234 -82.60 16.65 -0.53
N LYS A 235 -82.16 15.39 -0.61
CA LYS A 235 -82.57 14.08 -0.06
C LYS A 235 -81.42 13.08 -0.38
N ARG A 236 -81.17 12.14 0.53
CA ARG A 236 -80.90 10.67 0.38
C ARG A 236 -80.32 10.18 -0.96
N ARG A 237 -79.32 9.29 -0.99
CA ARG A 237 -79.41 7.84 -0.66
C ARG A 237 -77.97 7.28 -0.75
N ARG A 238 -77.35 6.74 0.31
CA ARG A 238 -77.22 5.29 0.61
C ARG A 238 -77.68 4.36 -0.51
N ILE A 239 -76.77 3.58 -1.09
CA ILE A 239 -76.78 2.12 -1.18
C ILE A 239 -75.35 1.68 -1.53
N LEU A 240 -74.87 0.71 -0.74
CA LEU A 240 -73.81 -0.30 -0.93
C LEU A 240 -72.61 0.03 -1.83
#